data_AF-A0A7C3NBP9-F1
#
_entry.id   AF-A0A7C3NBP9-F1
#
_cell.length_a   1.000
_cell.length_b   1.000
_cell.length_c   1.000
_cell.angle_alpha   90.00
_cell.angle_beta   90.00
_cell.angle_gamma   90.00
#
_symmetry.space_group_name_H-M   'P 1'
#
loop_
_entity.id
_entity.type
_entity.pdbx_description
1 polymer ?
#
loop_
_entity_poly.entity_id
_entity_poly.type
_entity_poly.pdbx_seq_one_letter_code
_entity_poly.pdbx_strand_id
1 'polypeptide(L)'
;MINVNPVKLSGNWHEGFALDLHTISSEFLGYDEFGREVFDTKRSEMGELLYRLKYRSDRSSLKGILDVTINFLSKEWKINRNIIWYSAHSTF
;
A
#
# COMPACT_ATOMS: atom_id res chain seq x y z
N MET A 1 -14.62 -5.50 -5.38
CA MET A 1 -13.51 -5.89 -4.48
C MET A 1 -12.26 -5.31 -5.11
N ILE A 2 -11.47 -4.53 -4.37
CA ILE A 2 -10.33 -3.80 -4.93
C ILE A 2 -9.28 -4.79 -5.41
N ASN A 3 -8.81 -4.62 -6.64
CA ASN A 3 -7.76 -5.47 -7.19
C ASN A 3 -6.39 -4.87 -6.84
N VAL A 4 -5.46 -5.72 -6.40
CA VAL A 4 -4.11 -5.33 -6.04
C VAL A 4 -3.10 -6.22 -6.74
N ASN A 5 -1.87 -5.73 -6.93
CA ASN A 5 -0.78 -6.49 -7.54
C ASN A 5 0.39 -6.57 -6.54
N PRO A 6 0.35 -7.52 -5.59
CA PRO A 6 1.34 -7.59 -4.53
C PRO A 6 2.74 -7.91 -5.07
N VAL A 7 3.74 -7.19 -4.58
CA VAL A 7 5.14 -7.40 -4.92
C VAL A 7 5.88 -7.88 -3.68
N LYS A 8 6.51 -9.05 -3.77
CA LYS A 8 7.37 -9.57 -2.70
C LYS A 8 8.63 -8.72 -2.58
N LEU A 9 8.94 -8.32 -1.36
CA LEU A 9 10.09 -7.47 -1.05
C LEU A 9 11.19 -8.31 -0.40
N SER A 10 12.42 -8.14 -0.89
CA SER A 10 13.63 -8.65 -0.25
C SER A 10 14.27 -7.55 0.62
N GLY A 11 14.65 -7.88 1.86
CA GLY A 11 15.34 -6.96 2.75
C GLY A 11 15.81 -7.66 4.03
N ASN A 12 16.18 -6.87 5.05
CA ASN A 12 16.65 -7.37 6.35
C ASN A 12 15.53 -7.96 7.24
N TRP A 13 14.43 -8.40 6.64
CA TRP A 13 13.26 -8.96 7.28
C TRP A 13 12.99 -10.37 6.75
N HIS A 14 12.32 -11.20 7.55
CA HIS A 14 12.02 -12.59 7.19
C HIS A 14 11.15 -12.69 5.93
N GLU A 15 10.13 -11.83 5.81
CA GLU A 15 9.30 -11.74 4.62
C GLU A 15 8.60 -10.37 4.59
N GLY A 16 8.40 -9.81 3.40
CA GLY A 16 7.71 -8.53 3.22
C GLY A 16 7.02 -8.45 1.88
N PHE A 17 5.92 -7.70 1.82
CA PHE A 17 5.14 -7.47 0.61
C PHE A 17 4.69 -6.02 0.54
N ALA A 18 4.78 -5.43 -0.65
CA ALA A 18 4.04 -4.23 -1.01
C ALA A 18 2.72 -4.67 -1.64
N LEU A 19 1.58 -4.21 -1.11
CA LEU A 19 0.27 -4.65 -1.59
C LEU A 19 0.00 -4.16 -3.02
N ASP A 20 0.35 -2.91 -3.33
CA ASP A 20 0.14 -2.31 -4.64
C ASP A 20 1.00 -1.04 -4.82
N LEU A 21 1.04 -0.52 -6.05
CA LEU A 21 1.68 0.77 -6.34
C LEU A 21 0.84 1.95 -5.81
N HIS A 22 1.49 2.98 -5.28
CA HIS A 22 0.80 4.18 -4.84
C HIS A 22 0.33 5.06 -6.01
N THR A 23 1.15 5.15 -7.06
CA THR A 23 0.93 5.96 -8.26
C THR A 23 1.22 5.09 -9.48
N ILE A 24 0.31 5.08 -10.44
CA ILE A 24 0.43 4.35 -11.72
C ILE A 24 1.15 5.23 -12.74
N SER A 25 0.78 6.52 -12.84
CA SER A 25 1.46 7.48 -13.70
C SER A 25 1.36 8.90 -13.13
N SER A 26 2.29 9.76 -13.56
CA SER A 26 2.27 11.19 -13.28
C SER A 26 2.74 11.90 -14.54
N GLU A 27 1.84 12.64 -15.18
CA GLU A 27 2.08 13.33 -16.44
C GLU A 27 2.14 14.83 -16.20
N PHE A 28 3.19 15.50 -16.67
CA PHE A 28 3.32 16.95 -16.55
C PHE A 28 2.38 17.65 -17.52
N LEU A 29 1.51 18.52 -17.02
CA LEU A 29 0.52 19.26 -17.80
C LEU A 29 0.95 20.69 -18.14
N GLY A 30 2.07 21.17 -17.58
CA GLY A 30 2.54 22.55 -17.74
C GLY A 30 2.46 23.35 -16.44
N TYR A 31 2.34 24.66 -16.57
CA TYR A 31 2.28 25.59 -15.44
C TYR A 31 0.88 26.18 -15.30
N ASP A 32 0.42 26.39 -14.06
CA ASP A 32 -0.81 27.12 -13.76
C ASP A 32 -0.65 28.63 -13.94
N GLU A 33 -1.73 29.40 -13.72
CA GLU A 33 -1.76 30.86 -13.83
C GLU A 33 -0.78 31.57 -12.87
N PHE A 34 -0.27 30.86 -11.86
CA PHE A 34 0.70 31.35 -10.88
C PHE A 34 2.12 30.82 -11.15
N GLY A 35 2.35 30.15 -12.28
CA GLY A 35 3.64 29.58 -12.65
C GLY A 35 4.02 28.32 -11.88
N ARG A 36 3.06 27.60 -11.27
CA ARG A 36 3.30 26.35 -10.54
C ARG A 36 3.10 25.16 -11.45
N GLU A 37 3.97 24.16 -11.32
CA GLU A 37 3.88 22.92 -12.07
C GLU A 37 2.59 22.16 -11.76
N VAL A 38 1.88 21.74 -12.80
CA VAL A 38 0.65 20.96 -12.72
C VAL A 38 0.92 19.56 -13.26
N PHE A 39 0.50 18.54 -12.52
CA PHE A 39 0.64 17.14 -12.91
C PHE A 39 -0.71 16.42 -12.87
N ASP A 40 -1.01 15.63 -13.90
CA ASP A 40 -2.07 14.62 -13.84
C ASP A 40 -1.50 13.35 -13.22
N THR A 41 -1.90 13.03 -11.98
CA THR A 41 -1.41 11.87 -11.25
C THR A 41 -2.50 10.81 -11.13
N LYS A 42 -2.29 9.66 -11.78
CA LYS A 42 -3.17 8.51 -11.72
C LYS A 42 -2.68 7.56 -10.62
N ARG A 43 -3.57 7.24 -9.67
CA ARG A 43 -3.28 6.30 -8.57
C ARG A 43 -4.01 4.98 -8.78
N SER A 44 -3.48 3.91 -8.20
CA SER A 44 -4.24 2.67 -8.12
C SER A 44 -5.41 2.83 -7.14
N GLU A 45 -6.37 1.92 -7.16
CA GLU A 45 -7.49 1.92 -6.22
C GLU A 45 -7.00 1.88 -4.76
N MET A 46 -5.99 1.03 -4.48
CA MET A 46 -5.35 0.95 -3.17
C MET A 46 -4.54 2.21 -2.85
N GLY A 47 -3.83 2.74 -3.85
CA GLY A 47 -3.07 4.00 -3.73
C GLY A 47 -3.96 5.20 -3.39
N GLU A 48 -5.16 5.29 -3.98
CA GLU A 48 -6.14 6.35 -3.74
C GLU A 48 -6.72 6.27 -2.32
N LEU A 49 -7.04 5.05 -1.83
CA LEU A 49 -7.46 4.88 -0.45
C LEU A 49 -6.39 5.33 0.54
N LEU A 50 -5.13 4.96 0.29
CA LEU A 50 -4.00 5.39 1.12
C LEU A 50 -3.79 6.91 1.04
N TYR A 51 -3.92 7.50 -0.15
CA TYR A 51 -3.82 8.94 -0.36
C TYR A 51 -4.90 9.69 0.43
N ARG A 52 -6.17 9.28 0.32
CA ARG A 52 -7.29 9.86 1.07
C ARG A 52 -7.07 9.76 2.59
N LEU A 53 -6.60 8.61 3.07
CA LEU A 53 -6.30 8.45 4.48
C LEU A 53 -5.17 9.38 4.93
N LYS A 54 -4.04 9.41 4.21
CA LYS A 54 -2.82 10.13 4.60
C LYS A 54 -2.95 11.66 4.46
N TYR A 55 -3.53 12.13 3.36
CA TYR A 55 -3.50 13.55 2.99
C TYR A 55 -4.84 14.26 3.21
N ARG A 56 -5.94 13.52 3.32
CA ARG A 56 -7.28 14.08 3.58
C ARG A 56 -7.84 13.68 4.94
N SER A 57 -7.09 12.91 5.73
CA SER A 57 -7.52 12.37 7.03
C SER A 57 -8.85 11.59 6.95
N ASP A 58 -9.13 11.02 5.78
CA ASP A 58 -10.41 10.37 5.51
C ASP A 58 -10.41 8.94 6.04
N ARG A 59 -10.94 8.80 7.25
CA ARG A 59 -11.04 7.51 7.96
C ARG A 59 -11.97 6.51 7.28
N SER A 60 -12.88 6.94 6.40
CA SER A 60 -13.75 5.99 5.68
C SER A 60 -12.94 5.07 4.76
N SER A 61 -11.76 5.53 4.32
CA SER A 61 -10.83 4.76 3.47
C SER A 61 -10.21 3.56 4.20
N LEU A 62 -10.16 3.59 5.55
CA LEU A 62 -9.54 2.55 6.36
C LEU A 62 -10.20 1.19 6.17
N LYS A 63 -11.53 1.16 6.03
CA LYS A 63 -12.27 -0.10 5.83
C LYS A 63 -11.80 -0.80 4.55
N GLY A 64 -11.68 -0.07 3.43
CA GLY A 64 -11.23 -0.63 2.16
C GLY A 64 -9.79 -1.15 2.25
N ILE A 65 -8.90 -0.41 2.92
CA ILE A 65 -7.51 -0.83 3.16
C ILE A 65 -7.47 -2.13 3.96
N LEU A 66 -8.26 -2.23 5.04
CA LEU A 66 -8.33 -3.42 5.87
C LEU A 66 -8.89 -4.63 5.11
N ASP A 67 -9.97 -4.45 4.35
CA ASP A 67 -10.57 -5.53 3.57
C ASP A 67 -9.57 -6.13 2.56
N VAL A 68 -8.82 -5.28 1.86
CA VAL A 68 -7.74 -5.71 0.94
C VAL A 68 -6.63 -6.42 1.71
N THR A 69 -6.16 -5.85 2.81
CA THR A 69 -5.05 -6.38 3.59
C THR A 69 -5.41 -7.74 4.20
N ILE A 70 -6.60 -7.88 4.78
CA ILE A 70 -7.09 -9.14 5.35
C ILE A 70 -7.23 -10.20 4.25
N ASN A 71 -7.77 -9.83 3.09
CA ASN A 71 -7.90 -10.76 1.97
C ASN A 71 -6.53 -11.27 1.50
N PHE A 72 -5.55 -10.37 1.34
CA PHE A 72 -4.18 -10.74 0.99
C PHE A 72 -3.55 -11.66 2.05
N LEU A 73 -3.64 -11.27 3.33
CA LEU A 73 -3.10 -12.04 4.45
C LEU A 73 -3.71 -13.45 4.56
N SER A 74 -5.03 -13.56 4.39
CA SER A 74 -5.75 -14.81 4.61
C SER A 74 -5.64 -15.79 3.44
N LYS A 75 -5.53 -15.29 2.20
CA LYS A 75 -5.60 -16.14 1.01
C LYS A 75 -4.28 -16.32 0.28
N GLU A 76 -3.43 -15.30 0.28
CA GLU A 76 -2.22 -15.28 -0.54
C GLU A 76 -0.96 -15.39 0.33
N TRP A 77 -0.90 -14.65 1.43
CA TRP A 77 0.25 -14.67 2.32
C TRP A 77 0.18 -15.83 3.31
N LYS A 78 0.66 -16.99 2.87
CA LYS A 78 0.83 -18.18 3.72
C LYS A 78 2.01 -18.01 4.68
N ILE A 79 1.93 -17.05 5.61
CA ILE A 79 2.95 -16.80 6.63
C ILE A 79 3.34 -18.15 7.24
N ASN A 80 4.62 -18.49 7.12
CA ASN A 80 5.15 -19.68 7.75
C ASN A 80 4.98 -19.49 9.26
N ARG A 81 4.08 -20.26 9.90
CA ARG A 81 3.72 -20.10 11.33
C ARG A 81 4.96 -20.10 12.24
N ASN A 82 6.07 -20.69 11.79
CA ASN A 82 7.34 -20.74 12.51
C ASN A 82 7.98 -19.35 12.74
N ILE A 83 7.66 -18.32 11.94
CA ILE A 83 8.21 -16.96 12.09
C ILE A 83 7.62 -16.24 13.31
N ILE A 84 6.34 -16.51 13.62
CA ILE A 84 5.66 -15.92 14.79
C ILE A 84 6.26 -16.46 16.10
N TRP A 85 6.67 -17.73 16.10
CA TRP A 85 7.26 -18.38 17.28
C TRP A 85 8.69 -17.91 17.59
N TYR A 86 9.53 -17.65 16.57
CA TYR A 86 10.89 -17.15 16.78
C TYR A 86 10.90 -15.73 17.37
N SER A 87 10.01 -14.86 16.91
CA SER A 87 9.92 -13.46 17.38
C SER A 87 9.43 -13.35 18.82
N ALA A 88 8.66 -14.33 19.30
CA ALA A 88 8.17 -14.40 20.68
C ALA A 88 9.21 -14.94 21.68
N HIS A 89 10.30 -15.57 21.21
CA HIS A 89 11.33 -16.19 22.06
C HIS A 89 12.74 -15.57 21.89
N SER A 90 12.94 -14.68 20.91
CA SER A 90 14.22 -13.97 20.68
C SER A 90 14.30 -12.59 21.31
N THR A 91 13.54 -12.32 22.36
CA THR A 91 13.90 -11.26 23.33
C THR A 91 14.67 -11.89 24.48
N PHE A 92 15.99 -11.99 24.30
CA PHE A 92 16.99 -12.09 25.35
C PHE A 92 18.15 -11.15 25.01
#